data_AF-A0A3D4BHX3-F1
#
_entry.id   AF-A0A3D4BHX3-F1
#
_cell.length_a   1.000
_cell.length_b   1.000
_cell.length_c   1.000
_cell.angle_alpha   90.00
_cell.angle_beta   90.00
_cell.angle_gamma   90.00
#
_symmetry.space_group_name_H-M   'P 1'
#
loop_
_entity.id
_entity.type
_entity.pdbx_description
1 polymer ?
#
loop_
_entity_poly.entity_id
_entity_poly.type
_entity_poly.pdbx_seq_one_letter_code
_entity_poly.pdbx_strand_id
1 'polypeptide(L)'
;MMNGSSIQDPTKITSSKFDELLNKGQIEKVNVFNKSDGEAFLTAAALKDKANKKIAKDVFGNPNKGPHYTFEIADAQNFENKLIKAKNESKLKEYDFKIQGDWTGILMNFLPIILIIGVWIF
;
A
#
# COMPACT_ATOMS: atom_id res chain seq x y z
N MET A 1 -21.76 18.07 -7.77
CA MET A 1 -21.67 16.60 -7.78
C MET A 1 -20.31 16.24 -7.20
N MET A 2 -20.28 15.43 -6.15
CA MET A 2 -19.16 15.32 -5.21
C MET A 2 -18.04 14.41 -5.73
N ASN A 3 -16.84 14.98 -5.81
CA ASN A 3 -15.49 14.39 -5.73
C ASN A 3 -15.33 12.87 -5.96
N GLY A 4 -15.17 12.45 -7.21
CA GLY A 4 -14.57 11.17 -7.56
C GLY A 4 -13.10 11.38 -7.87
N SER A 5 -12.25 11.44 -6.84
CA SER A 5 -10.80 11.30 -6.99
C SER A 5 -10.55 9.95 -7.66
N SER A 6 -10.30 10.01 -8.95
CA SER A 6 -10.00 8.91 -9.85
C SER A 6 -8.61 8.36 -9.53
N ILE A 7 -8.50 7.66 -8.39
CA ILE A 7 -7.39 6.80 -8.08
C ILE A 7 -7.35 5.76 -9.21
N GLN A 8 -6.36 5.85 -10.10
CA GLN A 8 -6.07 4.74 -11.01
C GLN A 8 -5.80 3.51 -10.17
N ASP A 9 -6.56 2.44 -10.41
CA ASP A 9 -6.37 1.18 -9.72
C ASP A 9 -4.92 0.71 -9.88
N PRO A 10 -4.23 0.37 -8.77
CA PRO A 10 -2.88 -0.18 -8.83
C PRO A 10 -2.87 -1.44 -9.69
N THR A 11 -1.84 -1.58 -10.51
CA THR A 11 -1.71 -2.79 -11.34
C THR A 11 -1.31 -3.97 -10.46
N LYS A 12 -2.06 -5.07 -10.51
CA LYS A 12 -1.70 -6.29 -9.79
C LYS A 12 -0.51 -6.97 -10.48
N ILE A 13 0.55 -7.24 -9.73
CA ILE A 13 1.74 -7.96 -10.18
C ILE A 13 2.01 -9.18 -9.30
N THR A 14 2.80 -10.11 -9.80
CA THR A 14 3.27 -11.27 -9.03
C THR A 14 4.43 -10.87 -8.11
N SER A 15 4.60 -11.62 -7.01
CA SER A 15 5.75 -11.44 -6.10
C SER A 15 7.09 -11.45 -6.84
N SER A 16 7.27 -12.32 -7.85
CA SER A 16 8.51 -12.37 -8.63
C SER A 16 8.77 -11.07 -9.40
N LYS A 17 7.72 -10.43 -9.93
CA LYS A 17 7.88 -9.15 -10.63
C LYS A 17 8.19 -8.02 -9.66
N PHE A 18 7.56 -8.04 -8.48
CA PHE A 18 7.90 -7.15 -7.39
C PHE A 18 9.37 -7.28 -6.98
N ASP A 19 9.86 -8.51 -6.80
CA ASP A 19 11.26 -8.78 -6.46
C ASP A 19 12.23 -8.23 -7.52
N GLU A 20 11.87 -8.34 -8.80
CA GLU A 20 12.66 -7.79 -9.91
C GLU A 20 12.74 -6.26 -9.85
N LEU A 21 11.62 -5.60 -9.53
CA LEU A 21 11.55 -4.14 -9.39
C LEU A 21 12.31 -3.66 -8.14
N LEU A 22 12.19 -4.40 -7.04
CA LEU A 22 12.88 -4.13 -5.78
C LEU A 22 14.41 -4.26 -5.98
N ASN A 23 14.86 -5.31 -6.65
CA ASN A 23 16.28 -5.51 -6.95
C ASN A 23 16.85 -4.44 -7.90
N LYS A 24 16.03 -3.91 -8.81
CA LYS A 24 16.40 -2.80 -9.68
C LYS A 24 16.41 -1.44 -8.97
N GLY A 25 16.03 -1.36 -7.68
CA GLY A 25 15.94 -0.11 -6.94
C GLY A 25 14.83 0.82 -7.46
N GLN A 26 13.82 0.26 -8.13
CA GLN A 26 12.72 1.03 -8.71
C GLN A 26 11.57 1.24 -7.71
N ILE A 27 11.62 0.57 -6.56
CA ILE A 27 10.63 0.69 -5.48
C ILE A 27 11.10 1.74 -4.48
N GLU A 28 10.28 2.76 -4.27
CA GLU A 28 10.52 3.79 -3.27
C GLU A 28 9.98 3.38 -1.90
N LYS A 29 8.74 2.89 -1.87
CA LYS A 29 8.04 2.53 -0.64
C LYS A 29 7.25 1.24 -0.82
N VAL A 30 7.13 0.46 0.25
CA VAL A 30 6.29 -0.74 0.28
C VAL A 30 5.35 -0.66 1.48
N ASN A 31 4.04 -0.80 1.27
CA ASN A 31 3.09 -0.98 2.36
C ASN A 31 2.63 -2.44 2.36
N VAL A 32 2.66 -3.10 3.50
CA VAL A 32 2.16 -4.47 3.67
C VAL A 32 0.87 -4.42 4.47
N PHE A 33 -0.19 -5.05 3.96
CA PHE A 33 -1.50 -5.16 4.57
C PHE A 33 -1.76 -6.59 5.02
N ASN A 34 -2.05 -6.76 6.31
CA ASN A 34 -2.47 -8.03 6.91
C ASN A 34 -1.60 -9.24 6.55
N LYS A 35 -0.31 -9.03 6.24
CA LYS A 35 0.67 -10.07 5.87
C LYS A 35 0.29 -10.89 4.61
N SER A 36 -0.76 -10.49 3.89
CA SER A 36 -1.31 -11.19 2.72
C SER A 36 -1.26 -10.32 1.47
N ASP A 37 -1.33 -9.01 1.63
CA ASP A 37 -1.36 -8.07 0.51
C ASP A 37 -0.25 -7.04 0.67
N GLY A 38 0.30 -6.60 -0.46
CA GLY A 38 1.36 -5.61 -0.49
C GLY A 38 1.11 -4.59 -1.59
N GLU A 39 1.41 -3.34 -1.29
CA GLU A 39 1.41 -2.22 -2.22
C GLU A 39 2.84 -1.73 -2.40
N ALA A 40 3.30 -1.66 -3.64
CA ALA A 40 4.59 -1.10 -4.01
C ALA A 40 4.41 0.26 -4.68
N PHE A 41 5.17 1.23 -4.18
CA PHE A 41 5.27 2.58 -4.71
C PHE A 41 6.56 2.67 -5.52
N LEU A 42 6.42 2.98 -6.80
CA LEU A 42 7.57 3.23 -7.67
C LEU A 42 8.22 4.59 -7.38
N THR A 43 9.52 4.67 -7.64
CA THR A 43 10.26 5.94 -7.63
C THR A 43 9.83 6.86 -8.77
N ALA A 44 10.02 8.17 -8.61
CA ALA A 44 9.75 9.15 -9.66
C ALA A 44 10.52 8.87 -10.98
N ALA A 45 11.65 8.16 -10.92
CA ALA A 45 12.40 7.73 -12.09
C ALA A 45 11.67 6.60 -12.83
N ALA A 46 11.20 5.58 -12.11
CA ALA A 46 10.45 4.47 -12.68
C ALA A 46 9.07 4.91 -13.23
N LEU A 47 8.45 5.93 -12.63
CA LEU A 47 7.21 6.54 -13.11
C LEU A 47 7.38 7.33 -14.42
N LYS A 48 8.58 7.83 -14.70
CA LYS A 48 8.89 8.51 -15.97
C LYS A 48 9.09 7.54 -17.13
N ASP A 49 9.22 6.24 -16.85
CA ASP A 49 9.38 5.21 -17.86
C ASP A 49 8.13 5.10 -18.76
N LYS A 50 8.33 4.88 -20.07
CA LYS A 50 7.24 4.70 -21.03
C LYS A 50 6.33 3.53 -20.63
N ALA A 51 6.87 2.48 -20.00
CA ALA A 51 6.11 1.33 -19.54
C ALA A 51 5.11 1.69 -18.43
N ASN A 52 5.43 2.68 -17.58
CA ASN A 52 4.65 3.05 -16.40
C ASN A 52 3.85 4.35 -16.60
N LYS A 53 3.91 4.98 -17.79
CA LYS A 53 3.17 6.22 -18.10
C LYS A 53 1.67 6.15 -17.80
N LYS A 54 1.07 4.96 -17.89
CA LYS A 54 -0.35 4.72 -17.63
C LYS A 54 -0.73 4.80 -16.16
N ILE A 55 0.19 4.48 -15.25
CA ILE A 55 -0.01 4.46 -13.79
C ILE A 55 0.70 5.64 -13.09
N ALA A 56 1.61 6.31 -13.81
CA ALA A 56 2.39 7.44 -13.32
C ALA A 56 1.68 8.80 -13.37
N LYS A 57 0.58 8.88 -14.12
CA LYS A 57 -0.19 10.11 -14.26
C LYS A 57 -1.60 9.85 -13.79
N ASP A 58 -1.99 10.59 -12.76
CA ASP A 58 -3.39 10.73 -12.41
C ASP A 58 -4.15 11.39 -13.59
N VAL A 59 -5.47 11.32 -13.58
CA VAL A 59 -6.37 11.78 -14.65
C VAL A 59 -6.23 13.29 -14.91
N PHE A 60 -5.66 14.02 -13.95
CA PHE A 60 -5.28 15.44 -14.06
C PHE A 60 -3.84 15.69 -14.54
N GLY A 61 -3.09 14.66 -14.93
CA GLY A 61 -1.71 14.78 -15.42
C GLY A 61 -0.65 14.99 -14.32
N ASN A 62 -1.05 14.92 -13.05
CA ASN A 62 -0.14 15.01 -11.90
C ASN A 62 0.60 13.68 -11.67
N PRO A 63 1.81 13.71 -11.07
CA PRO A 63 2.52 12.50 -10.67
C PRO A 63 1.65 11.72 -9.68
N ASN A 64 1.27 10.50 -10.04
CA ASN A 64 0.53 9.61 -9.15
C ASN A 64 1.40 9.31 -7.92
N LYS A 65 0.88 9.58 -6.72
CA LYS A 65 1.52 9.26 -5.44
C LYS A 65 0.93 8.00 -4.80
N GLY A 66 -0.07 7.40 -5.44
CA GLY A 66 -0.76 6.22 -4.95
C GLY A 66 0.08 4.94 -5.07
N PRO A 67 -0.47 3.81 -4.60
CA PRO A 67 0.11 2.51 -4.87
C PRO A 67 0.15 2.32 -6.38
N HIS A 68 1.33 2.03 -6.93
CA HIS A 68 1.51 1.84 -8.37
C HIS A 68 1.29 0.38 -8.75
N TYR A 69 1.71 -0.51 -7.85
CA TYR A 69 1.57 -1.94 -7.99
C TYR A 69 1.01 -2.54 -6.71
N THR A 70 0.13 -3.52 -6.85
CA THR A 70 -0.33 -4.40 -5.77
C THR A 70 0.17 -5.81 -6.03
N PHE A 71 0.46 -6.56 -4.98
CA PHE A 71 0.88 -7.95 -5.09
C PHE A 71 0.41 -8.73 -3.87
N GLU A 72 0.18 -10.02 -4.06
CA GLU A 72 -0.14 -10.93 -2.96
C GLU A 72 1.15 -11.50 -2.37
N ILE A 73 1.17 -11.55 -1.05
CA ILE A 73 2.25 -12.09 -0.23
C ILE A 73 1.82 -13.49 0.19
N ALA A 74 2.42 -14.50 -0.43
CA ALA A 74 2.16 -15.90 -0.06
C ALA A 74 2.85 -16.31 1.26
N ASP A 75 4.06 -15.78 1.50
CA ASP A 75 4.83 -16.03 2.72
C ASP A 75 5.32 -14.71 3.31
N ALA A 76 4.70 -14.31 4.42
CA ALA A 76 4.97 -13.05 5.08
C ALA A 76 6.36 -12.98 5.71
N GLN A 77 6.86 -14.08 6.27
CA GLN A 77 8.17 -14.10 6.91
C GLN A 77 9.29 -13.92 5.88
N ASN A 78 9.17 -14.61 4.75
CA ASN A 78 10.15 -14.52 3.67
C ASN A 78 10.11 -13.11 3.05
N PHE A 79 8.93 -12.51 2.95
CA PHE A 79 8.76 -11.15 2.47
C PHE A 79 9.38 -10.10 3.40
N GLU A 80 9.13 -10.19 4.71
CA GLU A 80 9.71 -9.30 5.70
C GLU A 80 11.24 -9.39 5.71
N ASN A 81 11.80 -10.61 5.68
CA ASN A 81 13.23 -10.82 5.54
C ASN A 81 13.81 -10.19 4.27
N LYS A 82 13.08 -10.26 3.14
CA LYS A 82 13.49 -9.60 1.88
C LYS A 82 13.48 -8.08 2.00
N LEU A 83 12.45 -7.48 2.62
CA LEU A 83 12.38 -6.04 2.82
C LEU A 83 13.51 -5.54 3.73
N ILE A 84 13.81 -6.28 4.80
CA ILE A 84 14.92 -5.96 5.71
C ILE A 84 16.25 -6.02 4.94
N LYS A 85 16.46 -7.06 4.12
CA LYS A 85 17.65 -7.16 3.26
C LYS A 85 17.73 -6.01 2.27
N ALA A 86 16.66 -5.71 1.54
CA ALA A 86 16.62 -4.64 0.56
C ALA A 86 16.86 -3.26 1.18
N LYS A 87 16.37 -3.02 2.41
CA LYS A 87 16.65 -1.80 3.17
C LYS A 87 18.12 -1.73 3.60
N ASN A 88 18.69 -2.83 4.10
CA ASN A 88 20.12 -2.90 4.43
C ASN A 88 21.02 -2.69 3.20
N GLU A 89 20.60 -3.19 2.03
CA GLU A 89 21.26 -2.97 0.75
C GLU A 89 21.00 -1.57 0.15
N SER A 90 20.29 -0.69 0.86
CA SER A 90 19.88 0.65 0.37
C SER A 90 19.08 0.64 -0.95
N LYS A 91 18.46 -0.50 -1.29
CA LYS A 91 17.60 -0.67 -2.47
C LYS A 91 16.15 -0.27 -2.20
N LEU A 92 15.79 -0.15 -0.92
CA LEU A 92 14.47 0.26 -0.46
C LEU A 92 14.59 1.41 0.53
N LYS A 93 13.93 2.55 0.27
CA LYS A 93 13.96 3.68 1.20
C LYS A 93 13.12 3.39 2.43
N GLU A 94 11.90 2.90 2.24
CA GLU A 94 10.93 2.78 3.32
C GLU A 94 10.02 1.58 3.12
N TYR A 95 9.65 0.92 4.22
CA TYR A 95 8.57 -0.06 4.26
C TYR A 95 7.67 0.24 5.46
N ASP A 96 6.39 -0.07 5.32
CA ASP A 96 5.36 0.16 6.33
C ASP A 96 4.49 -1.09 6.45
N PHE A 97 4.18 -1.50 7.68
CA PHE A 97 3.29 -2.62 7.95
C PHE A 97 1.99 -2.07 8.51
N LYS A 98 0.95 -2.09 7.67
CA LYS A 98 -0.40 -1.68 8.06
C LYS A 98 -1.23 -2.91 8.38
N ILE A 99 -1.84 -2.89 9.57
CA ILE A 99 -2.90 -3.84 9.89
C ILE A 99 -4.17 -3.19 9.40
N GLN A 100 -4.78 -3.75 8.35
CA GLN A 100 -6.11 -3.33 7.91
C GLN A 100 -7.10 -4.01 8.84
N GLY A 101 -7.32 -3.40 10.01
CA GLY A 101 -8.37 -3.77 10.94
C GLY A 101 -9.53 -2.80 10.81
N ASP A 102 -10.76 -3.31 10.71
CA ASP A 102 -12.00 -2.54 10.72
C ASP A 102 -12.30 -1.96 12.12
N TRP A 103 -11.36 -1.19 12.70
CA TRP A 103 -11.54 -0.55 14.00
C TRP A 103 -12.75 0.38 14.03
N THR A 104 -13.08 0.99 12.89
CA THR A 104 -14.26 1.83 12.69
C THR A 104 -15.55 1.01 12.71
N GLY A 105 -15.57 -0.15 12.02
CA GLY A 105 -16.69 -1.08 12.02
C GLY A 105 -16.91 -1.72 13.39
N ILE A 106 -15.82 -2.08 14.08
CA ILE A 106 -15.84 -2.56 15.46
C ILE A 106 -16.44 -1.50 16.39
N LEU A 107 -15.98 -0.25 16.32
CA LEU A 107 -16.51 0.84 17.14
C LEU A 107 -17.99 1.12 16.88
N MET A 108 -18.45 1.07 15.61
CA MET A 108 -19.87 1.23 15.29
C MET A 108 -20.73 0.10 15.87
N ASN A 109 -20.25 -1.13 15.86
CA ASN A 109 -20.97 -2.27 16.46
C ASN A 109 -21.06 -2.18 17.99
N PHE A 110 -20.08 -1.54 18.63
CA PHE A 110 -20.10 -1.29 20.08
C PHE A 110 -20.79 0.03 20.47
N LEU A 111 -21.12 0.90 19.50
CA LEU A 111 -21.84 2.16 19.71
C LEU A 111 -23.12 2.02 20.55
N PRO A 112 -24.03 1.04 20.33
CA PRO A 112 -25.23 0.89 21.16
C PRO A 112 -24.90 0.60 22.63
N ILE A 113 -23.86 -0.19 22.90
CA ILE A 113 -23.42 -0.52 24.27
C ILE A 113 -22.76 0.70 24.93
N ILE A 114 -21.91 1.42 24.20
CA ILE A 114 -21.23 2.63 24.68
C ILE A 114 -22.25 3.75 24.99
N LEU A 115 -23.30 3.91 24.17
CA LEU A 115 -24.38 4.86 24.40
C LEU A 115 -25.18 4.52 25.67
N ILE A 116 -25.51 3.24 25.90
CA ILE A 116 -26.23 2.81 27.10
C ILE A 116 -25.40 3.12 28.36
N ILE A 117 -24.09 2.82 28.34
CA ILE A 117 -23.19 3.10 29.47
C ILE A 117 -23.03 4.62 29.68
N GLY A 118 -22.90 5.40 28.61
CA GLY A 118 -22.79 6.86 28.68
C GLY A 118 -24.03 7.54 29.25
N VAL A 119 -25.22 6.98 28.99
CA VAL A 119 -26.50 7.46 29.53
C VAL A 119 -26.67 7.10 31.02
N TRP A 120 -26.14 5.96 31.46
CA TRP A 120 -26.21 5.50 32.86
C TRP A 120 -25.22 6.19 33.81
N ILE A 121 -24.20 6.86 33.28
CA ILE A 121 -23.17 7.57 34.07
C ILE A 121 -23.64 8.94 34.59
N PHE A 122 -24.79 9.44 34.13
CA PHE A 122 -25.42 10.70 34.56
C PHE A 122 -26.70 10.50 35.37
#